data_AF-A0A7K0W491-F1
#
_entry.id   AF-A0A7K0W491-F1
#
_cell.length_a   1.000
_cell.length_b   1.000
_cell.length_c   1.000
_cell.angle_alpha   90.00
_cell.angle_beta   90.00
_cell.angle_gamma   90.00
#
_symmetry.space_group_name_H-M   'P 1'
#
loop_
_entity.id
_entity.type
_entity.pdbx_description
1 polymer ?
#
loop_
_entity_poly.entity_id
_entity_poly.type
_entity_poly.pdbx_seq_one_letter_code
_entity_poly.pdbx_strand_id
1 'polypeptide(L)'
;MRFSPLPRFALFIVGIFLTLAGLVPLPYVVLQPGGGADVLEKMITIEGAPTYPTSGKLLLVTVLATSPGSPIFGANVLYSWAKADSIVLPRDVVYPPEQSSQQINAVNKADMDGSQSAATVSAFSYLEKIGTPVDPRKVKVKISVKNTGGPSGGLIFALAVV
;
A
#
# COMPACT_ATOMS: atom_id res chain seq x y z
N MET A 1 -6.85 52.20 -0.20
CA MET A 1 -6.85 51.75 1.20
C MET A 1 -5.45 51.26 1.54
N ARG A 2 -4.76 51.89 2.50
CA ARG A 2 -3.37 51.57 2.84
C ARG A 2 -3.38 50.80 4.16
N PHE A 3 -3.27 49.47 4.09
CA PHE A 3 -3.17 48.64 5.29
C PHE A 3 -1.90 49.04 6.06
N SER A 4 -2.04 49.46 7.31
CA SER A 4 -0.91 49.62 8.21
C SER A 4 -0.19 48.27 8.36
N PRO A 5 1.16 48.22 8.30
CA PRO A 5 1.86 46.96 8.51
C PRO A 5 1.51 46.41 9.90
N LEU A 6 1.22 45.11 9.97
CA LEU A 6 0.92 44.42 11.23
C LEU A 6 2.04 44.73 12.25
N PRO A 7 1.70 45.01 13.54
CA PRO A 7 2.71 45.25 14.55
C PRO A 7 3.63 44.03 14.62
N ARG A 8 4.95 44.26 14.60
CA ARG A 8 5.99 43.21 14.56
C ARG A 8 5.77 42.13 15.63
N PHE A 9 5.21 42.53 16.77
CA PHE A 9 4.81 41.64 17.88
C PHE A 9 3.70 40.65 17.51
N ALA A 10 2.65 41.07 16.80
CA ALA A 10 1.60 40.17 16.34
C ALA A 10 2.14 39.16 15.32
N LEU A 11 3.05 39.59 14.45
CA LEU A 11 3.71 38.72 13.48
C LEU A 11 4.59 37.67 14.16
N PHE A 12 5.23 38.03 15.27
CA PHE A 12 6.03 37.12 16.09
C PHE A 12 5.16 36.06 16.78
N ILE A 13 4.01 36.44 17.36
CA ILE A 13 3.06 35.52 17.98
C ILE A 13 2.49 34.54 16.95
N VAL A 14 2.06 35.05 15.79
CA VAL A 14 1.55 34.20 14.70
C VAL A 14 2.63 33.24 14.20
N GLY A 15 3.88 33.71 14.07
CA GLY A 15 5.01 32.88 13.72
C GLY A 15 5.24 31.73 14.70
N ILE A 16 5.23 32.01 16.00
CA ILE A 16 5.37 30.99 17.06
C ILE A 16 4.20 29.99 17.03
N PHE A 17 2.97 30.49 16.86
CA PHE A 17 1.80 29.63 16.80
C PHE A 17 1.86 28.67 15.61
N LEU A 18 2.21 29.17 14.42
CA LEU A 18 2.32 28.34 13.22
C LEU A 18 3.46 27.33 13.29
N THR A 19 4.60 27.68 13.90
CA THR A 19 5.70 26.73 14.08
C THR A 19 5.32 25.62 15.06
N LEU A 20 4.72 25.96 16.20
CA LEU A 20 4.22 24.98 17.16
C LEU A 20 3.13 24.09 16.56
N ALA A 21 2.17 24.67 15.83
CA ALA A 21 1.12 23.92 15.14
C ALA A 21 1.69 22.96 14.08
N GLY A 22 2.79 23.33 13.42
CA GLY A 22 3.48 22.46 12.47
C GLY A 22 4.20 21.27 13.11
N LEU A 23 4.62 21.39 14.36
CA LEU A 23 5.38 20.38 15.12
C LEU A 23 4.50 19.35 15.84
N VAL A 24 3.19 19.60 15.96
CA VAL A 24 2.25 18.65 16.58
C VAL A 24 1.85 17.56 15.57
N PRO A 25 1.89 16.27 15.96
CA PRO A 25 1.41 15.20 15.10
C PRO A 25 -0.12 15.31 14.92
N LEU A 26 -0.57 15.28 13.67
CA LEU A 26 -1.97 15.41 13.30
C LEU A 26 -2.61 14.04 13.03
N PRO A 27 -3.93 13.88 13.29
CA PRO A 27 -4.66 12.63 13.07
C PRO A 27 -5.06 12.44 11.60
N TYR A 28 -4.10 12.56 10.69
CA TYR A 28 -4.29 12.37 9.24
C TYR A 28 -3.42 11.25 8.70
N VAL A 29 -3.93 10.60 7.65
CA VAL A 29 -3.24 9.60 6.83
C VAL A 29 -3.06 10.19 5.45
N VAL A 30 -1.84 10.10 4.93
CA VAL A 30 -1.55 10.42 3.53
C VAL A 30 -1.56 9.12 2.73
N LEU A 31 -2.34 9.11 1.65
CA LEU A 31 -2.33 8.11 0.60
C LEU A 31 -1.63 8.68 -0.62
N GLN A 32 -0.72 7.93 -1.22
CA GLN A 32 -0.02 8.32 -2.44
C GLN A 32 0.25 7.09 -3.32
N PRO A 33 0.42 7.26 -4.65
CA PRO A 33 0.83 6.19 -5.55
C PRO A 33 2.11 5.54 -5.04
N GLY A 34 2.09 4.21 -4.97
CA GLY A 34 3.29 3.41 -4.79
C GLY A 34 3.95 3.08 -6.13
N GLY A 35 5.09 2.41 -6.04
CA GLY A 35 5.77 1.91 -7.23
C GLY A 35 5.00 0.76 -7.88
N GLY A 36 5.21 0.58 -9.19
CA GLY A 36 4.85 -0.64 -9.90
C GLY A 36 5.98 -1.66 -9.75
N ALA A 37 5.74 -2.75 -9.05
CA ALA A 37 6.72 -3.82 -8.91
C ALA A 37 6.46 -4.93 -9.95
N ASP A 38 7.50 -5.34 -10.68
CA ASP A 38 7.36 -6.44 -11.63
C ASP A 38 7.30 -7.79 -10.90
N VAL A 39 6.15 -8.43 -11.03
CA VAL A 39 5.85 -9.69 -10.32
C VAL A 39 6.62 -10.86 -10.93
N LEU A 40 6.88 -10.82 -12.23
CA LEU A 40 7.53 -11.91 -12.97
C LEU A 40 9.03 -11.99 -12.71
N GLU A 41 9.68 -10.86 -12.39
CA GLU A 41 11.14 -10.82 -12.17
C GLU A 41 11.53 -11.17 -10.72
N LYS A 42 10.74 -10.73 -9.73
CA LYS A 42 11.22 -10.65 -8.32
C LYS A 42 10.25 -11.14 -7.25
N MET A 43 9.01 -11.51 -7.60
CA MET A 43 7.99 -11.81 -6.57
C MET A 43 7.50 -13.24 -6.55
N ILE A 44 7.64 -14.01 -7.64
CA ILE A 44 7.13 -15.38 -7.70
C ILE A 44 8.25 -16.38 -7.88
N THR A 45 8.17 -17.45 -7.10
CA THR A 45 9.01 -18.64 -7.25
C THR A 45 8.10 -19.84 -7.37
N ILE A 46 8.22 -20.56 -8.49
CA ILE A 46 7.49 -21.80 -8.77
C ILE A 46 8.49 -22.94 -8.72
N GLU A 47 8.27 -23.89 -7.81
CA GLU A 47 9.05 -25.12 -7.71
C GLU A 47 8.16 -26.30 -8.15
N GLY A 48 8.70 -27.26 -8.93
CA GLY A 48 8.01 -28.51 -9.28
C GLY A 48 7.18 -28.49 -10.57
N ALA A 49 7.24 -27.40 -11.35
CA ALA A 49 6.66 -27.28 -12.69
C ALA A 49 7.63 -26.57 -13.65
N PRO A 50 7.55 -26.82 -14.97
CA PRO A 50 8.29 -26.05 -15.95
C PRO A 50 7.79 -24.60 -15.97
N THR A 51 8.71 -23.64 -15.96
CA THR A 51 8.43 -22.21 -16.15
C THR A 51 8.83 -21.78 -17.55
N TYR A 52 8.12 -20.80 -18.10
CA TYR A 52 8.35 -20.30 -19.47
C TYR A 52 8.91 -18.89 -19.42
N PRO A 53 9.88 -18.54 -20.30
CA PRO A 53 10.40 -17.19 -20.36
C PRO A 53 9.31 -16.23 -20.84
N THR A 54 9.14 -15.12 -20.11
CA THR A 54 8.20 -14.06 -20.45
C THR A 54 8.97 -12.89 -21.07
N SER A 55 8.40 -12.27 -22.12
CA SER A 55 8.98 -11.08 -22.78
C SER A 55 8.36 -9.77 -22.26
N GLY A 56 7.26 -9.86 -21.51
CA GLY A 56 6.52 -8.73 -20.97
C GLY A 56 6.82 -8.46 -19.50
N LYS A 57 6.22 -7.39 -18.98
CA LYS A 57 6.24 -7.03 -17.56
C LYS A 57 4.85 -7.13 -16.98
N LEU A 58 4.72 -7.71 -15.79
CA LEU A 58 3.45 -7.74 -15.08
C LEU A 58 3.59 -6.90 -13.81
N LEU A 59 3.09 -5.66 -13.90
CA LEU A 59 3.30 -4.67 -12.84
C LEU A 59 2.18 -4.77 -11.79
N LEU A 60 2.58 -5.07 -10.56
CA LEU A 60 1.74 -4.88 -9.37
C LEU A 60 1.80 -3.41 -8.97
N VAL A 61 0.71 -2.69 -9.21
CA VAL A 61 0.55 -1.31 -8.76
C VAL A 61 0.20 -1.30 -7.28
N THR A 62 0.86 -0.43 -6.52
CA THR A 62 0.66 -0.31 -5.08
C THR A 62 0.20 1.10 -4.72
N VAL A 63 -0.47 1.22 -3.57
CA VAL A 63 -0.78 2.51 -2.96
C VAL A 63 -0.08 2.53 -1.61
N LEU A 64 0.70 3.58 -1.37
CA LEU A 64 1.37 3.80 -0.10
C LEU A 64 0.41 4.54 0.83
N ALA A 65 0.11 3.90 1.96
CA ALA A 65 -0.64 4.50 3.05
C ALA A 65 0.30 4.76 4.23
N THR A 66 0.10 5.90 4.90
CA THR A 66 0.80 6.18 6.16
C THR A 66 0.42 5.14 7.21
N SER A 67 1.43 4.54 7.86
CA SER A 67 1.21 3.51 8.87
C SER A 67 0.32 3.99 10.05
N PRO A 68 -0.53 3.12 10.63
CA PRO A 68 -1.41 3.45 11.76
C PRO A 68 -0.71 3.96 13.04
N GLY A 69 0.61 3.81 13.16
CA GLY A 69 1.40 4.33 14.29
C GLY A 69 2.35 5.48 13.93
N SER A 70 2.42 5.89 12.65
CA SER A 70 3.38 6.91 12.23
C SER A 70 2.81 8.33 12.48
N PRO A 71 3.60 9.26 13.04
CA PRO A 71 3.20 10.65 13.18
C PRO A 71 3.30 11.38 11.84
N ILE A 72 2.28 12.19 11.53
CA ILE A 72 2.27 13.09 10.38
C ILE A 72 2.19 14.52 10.88
N PHE A 73 3.14 15.36 10.45
CA PHE A 73 3.21 16.76 10.84
C PHE A 73 2.47 17.67 9.86
N GLY A 74 2.11 18.87 10.31
CA GLY A 74 1.36 19.85 9.50
C GLY A 74 2.06 20.21 8.18
N ALA A 75 3.39 20.30 8.18
CA ALA A 75 4.16 20.54 6.96
C ALA A 75 3.99 19.42 5.92
N ASN A 76 3.96 18.15 6.36
CA ASN A 76 3.76 17.00 5.47
C ASN A 76 2.34 17.01 4.90
N VAL A 77 1.34 17.36 5.71
CA VAL A 77 -0.05 17.48 5.24
C VAL A 77 -0.17 18.55 4.17
N LEU A 78 0.35 19.75 4.41
CA LEU A 78 0.31 20.85 3.45
C LEU A 78 1.05 20.50 2.15
N TYR A 79 2.22 19.85 2.27
CA TYR A 79 2.98 19.38 1.12
C TYR A 79 2.21 18.35 0.30
N SER A 80 1.60 17.36 0.94
CA SER A 80 0.77 16.35 0.28
C SER A 80 -0.50 16.97 -0.33
N TRP A 81 -1.09 17.99 0.29
CA TRP A 81 -2.27 18.65 -0.25
C TRP A 81 -1.97 19.51 -1.48
N ALA A 82 -0.75 20.06 -1.56
CA ALA A 82 -0.27 20.79 -2.73
C ALA A 82 0.08 19.86 -3.91
N LYS A 83 0.29 18.56 -3.67
CA LYS A 83 0.52 17.57 -4.71
C LYS A 83 -0.78 17.04 -5.30
N ALA A 84 -0.84 16.94 -6.62
CA ALA A 84 -2.01 16.43 -7.33
C ALA A 84 -2.22 14.90 -7.19
N ASP A 85 -1.19 14.16 -6.80
CA ASP A 85 -1.18 12.71 -6.70
C ASP A 85 -1.33 12.18 -5.27
N SER A 86 -1.57 13.04 -4.28
CA SER A 86 -1.64 12.66 -2.88
C SER A 86 -3.02 13.00 -2.30
N ILE A 87 -3.53 12.13 -1.43
CA ILE A 87 -4.83 12.31 -0.76
C ILE A 87 -4.58 12.33 0.74
N VAL A 88 -5.15 13.32 1.42
CA VAL A 88 -5.11 13.44 2.89
C VAL A 88 -6.48 13.08 3.44
N LEU A 89 -6.55 12.06 4.30
CA LEU A 89 -7.78 11.59 4.92
C LEU A 89 -7.67 11.61 6.45
N PRO A 90 -8.77 11.84 7.19
CA PRO A 90 -8.79 11.62 8.64
C PRO A 90 -8.42 10.17 8.96
N ARG A 91 -7.60 9.97 10.00
CA ARG A 91 -7.10 8.64 10.36
C ARG A 91 -8.23 7.65 10.60
N ASP A 92 -9.29 8.07 11.26
CA ASP A 92 -10.41 7.21 11.68
C ASP A 92 -11.22 6.65 10.49
N VAL A 93 -11.15 7.29 9.31
CA VAL A 93 -11.79 6.80 8.08
C VAL A 93 -11.04 5.60 7.50
N VAL A 94 -9.72 5.53 7.72
CA VAL A 94 -8.85 4.48 7.17
C VAL A 94 -8.56 3.40 8.21
N TYR A 95 -8.36 3.79 9.46
CA TYR A 95 -8.01 2.92 10.58
C TYR A 95 -9.01 3.17 11.73
N PRO A 96 -10.01 2.29 11.91
CA PRO A 96 -10.97 2.43 13.00
C PRO A 96 -10.26 2.46 14.37
N PRO A 97 -10.66 3.37 15.28
CA PRO A 97 -9.98 3.56 16.57
C PRO A 97 -10.10 2.35 17.51
N GLU A 98 -11.04 1.44 17.22
CA GLU A 98 -11.33 0.24 17.99
C GLU A 98 -10.23 -0.84 17.88
N GLN A 99 -9.33 -0.73 16.89
CA GLN A 99 -8.32 -1.75 16.60
C GLN A 99 -6.90 -1.21 16.83
N SER A 100 -6.05 -2.03 17.47
CA SER A 100 -4.64 -1.69 17.61
C SER A 100 -3.91 -1.78 16.27
N SER A 101 -2.85 -0.99 16.08
CA SER A 101 -2.03 -1.03 14.86
C SER A 101 -1.45 -2.43 14.58
N GLN A 102 -1.13 -3.19 15.63
CA GLN A 102 -0.64 -4.55 15.52
C GLN A 102 -1.72 -5.51 15.01
N GLN A 103 -2.95 -5.37 15.53
CA GLN A 103 -4.08 -6.18 15.09
C GLN A 103 -4.44 -5.91 13.62
N ILE A 104 -4.49 -4.64 13.21
CA ILE A 104 -4.72 -4.26 11.81
C ILE A 104 -3.67 -4.90 10.89
N ASN A 105 -2.39 -4.83 11.27
CA ASN A 105 -1.32 -5.42 10.47
C ASN A 105 -1.39 -6.95 10.42
N ALA A 106 -1.79 -7.61 11.51
CA ALA A 106 -1.95 -9.06 11.57
C ALA A 106 -3.11 -9.55 10.69
N VAL A 107 -4.26 -8.87 10.76
CA VAL A 107 -5.43 -9.17 9.92
C VAL A 107 -5.10 -8.98 8.45
N ASN A 108 -4.52 -7.82 8.10
CA ASN A 108 -4.08 -7.52 6.74
C ASN A 108 -3.13 -8.59 6.18
N LYS A 109 -2.17 -9.06 6.99
CA LYS A 109 -1.25 -10.13 6.60
C LYS A 109 -1.99 -11.45 6.37
N ALA A 110 -2.89 -11.83 7.27
CA ALA A 110 -3.68 -13.06 7.12
C ALA A 110 -4.56 -13.01 5.87
N ASP A 111 -5.19 -11.86 5.59
CA ASP A 111 -6.01 -11.66 4.40
C ASP A 111 -5.18 -11.72 3.11
N MET A 112 -3.95 -11.18 3.14
CA MET A 112 -3.01 -11.28 2.02
C MET A 112 -2.61 -12.74 1.76
N ASP A 113 -2.26 -13.50 2.79
CA ASP A 113 -1.91 -14.93 2.67
C ASP A 113 -3.09 -15.73 2.09
N GLY A 114 -4.32 -15.40 2.52
CA GLY A 114 -5.56 -15.93 1.95
C GLY A 114 -5.75 -15.56 0.48
N SER A 115 -5.51 -14.31 0.10
CA SER A 115 -5.61 -13.82 -1.28
C SER A 115 -4.61 -14.52 -2.22
N GLN A 116 -3.37 -14.71 -1.78
CA GLN A 116 -2.35 -15.45 -2.53
C GLN A 116 -2.71 -16.93 -2.71
N SER A 117 -3.26 -17.55 -1.66
CA SER A 117 -3.73 -18.93 -1.71
C SER A 117 -4.91 -19.08 -2.68
N ALA A 118 -5.90 -18.19 -2.59
CA ALA A 118 -7.06 -18.17 -3.47
C ALA A 118 -6.67 -17.92 -4.94
N ALA A 119 -5.70 -17.03 -5.18
CA ALA A 119 -5.14 -16.77 -6.49
C ALA A 119 -4.46 -18.01 -7.08
N THR A 120 -3.66 -18.72 -6.28
CA THR A 120 -2.98 -19.96 -6.70
C THR A 120 -3.98 -21.06 -7.04
N VAL A 121 -5.01 -21.26 -6.19
CA VAL A 121 -6.09 -22.23 -6.44
C VAL A 121 -6.86 -21.89 -7.72
N SER A 122 -7.16 -20.61 -7.93
CA SER A 122 -7.87 -20.14 -9.14
C SER A 122 -7.02 -20.35 -10.40
N ALA A 123 -5.72 -20.11 -10.32
CA ALA A 123 -4.79 -20.35 -11.42
C ALA A 123 -4.73 -21.85 -11.78
N PHE A 124 -4.57 -22.74 -10.79
CA PHE A 124 -4.57 -24.19 -11.04
C PHE A 124 -5.90 -24.68 -11.63
N SER A 125 -7.02 -24.15 -11.13
CA SER A 125 -8.35 -24.45 -11.69
C SER A 125 -8.48 -23.99 -13.14
N TYR A 126 -7.86 -22.87 -13.52
CA TYR A 126 -7.82 -22.40 -14.90
C TYR A 126 -6.93 -23.30 -15.77
N LEU A 127 -5.74 -23.68 -15.29
CA LEU A 127 -4.82 -24.58 -15.98
C LEU A 127 -5.44 -25.97 -16.25
N GLU A 128 -6.25 -26.49 -15.32
CA GLU A 128 -7.02 -27.71 -15.52
C GLU A 128 -8.04 -27.58 -16.66
N LYS A 129 -8.77 -26.45 -16.72
CA LYS A 129 -9.78 -26.19 -17.76
C LYS A 129 -9.19 -26.10 -19.17
N ILE A 130 -7.96 -25.59 -19.30
CA ILE A 130 -7.29 -25.45 -20.61
C ILE A 130 -6.49 -26.70 -21.00
N GLY A 131 -6.56 -27.78 -20.22
CA GLY A 131 -5.94 -29.07 -20.55
C GLY A 131 -4.49 -29.22 -20.11
N THR A 132 -3.99 -28.35 -19.24
CA THR A 132 -2.63 -28.42 -18.66
C THR A 132 -2.69 -28.59 -17.14
N PRO A 133 -3.26 -29.70 -16.62
CA PRO A 133 -3.45 -29.86 -15.19
C PRO A 133 -2.11 -29.90 -14.44
N VAL A 134 -2.08 -29.23 -13.29
CA VAL A 134 -0.92 -29.17 -12.41
C VAL A 134 -1.27 -29.86 -11.10
N ASP A 135 -0.39 -30.74 -10.60
CA ASP A 135 -0.59 -31.41 -9.31
C ASP A 135 -0.26 -30.42 -8.15
N PRO A 136 -1.26 -29.99 -7.36
CA PRO A 136 -1.04 -29.02 -6.29
C PRO A 136 -0.13 -29.55 -5.17
N ARG A 137 0.10 -30.88 -5.10
CA ARG A 137 0.99 -31.48 -4.10
C ARG A 137 2.45 -31.41 -4.50
N LYS A 138 2.73 -31.29 -5.80
CA LYS A 138 4.10 -31.26 -6.35
C LYS A 138 4.56 -29.84 -6.66
N VAL A 139 3.62 -28.93 -6.93
CA VAL A 139 3.94 -27.55 -7.27
C VAL A 139 3.80 -26.64 -6.07
N LYS A 140 4.91 -25.98 -5.71
CA LYS A 140 4.93 -24.96 -4.66
C LYS A 140 5.09 -23.60 -5.30
N VAL A 141 4.10 -22.74 -5.07
CA VAL A 141 4.12 -21.34 -5.46
C VAL A 141 4.39 -20.50 -4.22
N LYS A 142 5.47 -19.72 -4.24
CA LYS A 142 5.78 -18.72 -3.21
C LYS A 142 5.67 -17.34 -3.82
N ILE A 143 4.81 -16.51 -3.24
CA ILE A 143 4.61 -15.12 -3.63
C ILE A 143 5.16 -14.22 -2.51
N SER A 144 6.21 -13.46 -2.80
CA SER A 144 6.86 -12.56 -1.86
C SER A 144 6.60 -11.10 -2.22
N VAL A 145 5.67 -10.46 -1.50
CA VAL A 145 5.34 -9.05 -1.68
C VAL A 145 5.98 -8.23 -0.56
N LYS A 146 6.86 -7.30 -0.90
CA LYS A 146 7.51 -6.43 0.09
C LYS A 146 6.59 -5.26 0.44
N ASN A 147 6.40 -4.99 1.74
CA ASN A 147 5.68 -3.82 2.26
C ASN A 147 4.26 -3.62 1.71
N THR A 148 3.58 -4.69 1.30
CA THR A 148 2.19 -4.64 0.81
C THR A 148 1.30 -5.35 1.83
N GLY A 149 0.35 -4.61 2.40
CA GLY A 149 -0.48 -5.12 3.50
C GLY A 149 -1.82 -5.71 3.08
N GLY A 150 -2.48 -5.22 2.02
CA GLY A 150 -3.88 -5.57 1.72
C GLY A 150 -4.06 -6.57 0.58
N PRO A 151 -5.14 -7.39 0.56
CA PRO A 151 -5.34 -8.51 -0.37
C PRO A 151 -5.63 -8.15 -1.84
N SER A 152 -5.37 -6.92 -2.29
CA SER A 152 -5.78 -6.38 -3.59
C SER A 152 -5.05 -6.96 -4.81
N GLY A 153 -3.94 -7.69 -4.62
CA GLY A 153 -3.12 -8.24 -5.69
C GLY A 153 -3.59 -9.57 -6.29
N GLY A 154 -4.69 -10.16 -5.81
CA GLY A 154 -5.09 -11.53 -6.12
C GLY A 154 -5.16 -11.86 -7.62
N LEU A 155 -5.71 -10.97 -8.44
CA LEU A 155 -5.78 -11.18 -9.90
C LEU A 155 -4.38 -11.26 -10.53
N ILE A 156 -3.50 -10.34 -10.17
CA ILE A 156 -2.13 -10.29 -10.70
C ILE A 156 -1.35 -11.52 -10.26
N PHE A 157 -1.54 -11.97 -9.01
CA PHE A 157 -0.93 -13.21 -8.53
C PHE A 157 -1.42 -14.43 -9.30
N ALA A 158 -2.72 -14.52 -9.60
CA ALA A 158 -3.26 -15.64 -10.37
C ALA A 158 -2.71 -15.66 -11.80
N LEU A 159 -2.68 -14.49 -12.46
CA LEU A 159 -2.12 -14.35 -13.81
C LEU A 159 -0.63 -14.66 -13.88
N ALA A 160 0.11 -14.39 -12.81
CA ALA A 160 1.53 -14.66 -12.77
C ALA A 160 1.87 -16.14 -12.51
N VAL A 161 0.89 -16.95 -12.10
CA VAL A 161 1.01 -18.41 -11.95
C VAL A 161 0.64 -19.16 -13.23
N VAL A 162 -0.22 -18.58 -14.07
CA VAL A 162 -0.64 -19.12 -15.39
C VAL A 162 0.41 -18.82 -16.45
#